data_AF-A0AAT9L7T6-F1
#
_entry.id   AF-A0AAT9L7T6-F1
#
_cell.length_a   1.000
_cell.length_b   1.000
_cell.length_c   1.000
_cell.angle_alpha   90.00
_cell.angle_beta   90.00
_cell.angle_gamma   90.00
#
_symmetry.space_group_name_H-M   'P 1'
#
loop_
_entity.id
_entity.type
_entity.pdbx_description
1 polymer ?
#
loop_
_entity_poly.entity_id
_entity_poly.type
_entity_poly.pdbx_seq_one_letter_code
_entity_poly.pdbx_strand_id
1 'polypeptide(L)'
;MHRVRPRGTPVRRTARLSGLVAWRGGHPHAEHLGTGGRAQGPARTRLDPRRRVRLRSSAQPDFDGTALAARGLVVVTLNYRLGFEGFGHVPADGEGPASPDNRGLLDQIAALEWVRDNIAAFGGSPDRVTVAGQSSGATSVACLMVSDRARGLLHRAVLHSAVNACATPGRATRTTAEVAAAAGVPATRAGLLAASPQALVAASDRVVDRYRQDPRSGQRHYDPAIYGPVADGDLLPADPLEALAAGRGAEVELLVCHTTEEYWLLDAVGSSAKITTGQQLATFAADFGLPPQLVDGYRSRLPDARVPDVHLALYGDLLFAEYSSRLAEAHARAGGRTFLSRFDRRRGGPGRRVRAWHCADIPFAFGNLHDESVHFLTDGPPGPADHELSHRMAGAWAAFAAHGEPGWAPLGGGAGGAEGATVRVWRTAGEEARASDGFRDLWGAAGLPLLAP
;
A
#
# COMPACT_ATOMS: atom_id res chain seq x y z
N MET A 1 -35.66 -33.75 -11.45
CA MET A 1 -34.19 -33.63 -11.37
C MET A 1 -33.73 -32.48 -12.26
N HIS A 2 -33.62 -31.27 -11.73
CA HIS A 2 -33.06 -30.15 -12.48
C HIS A 2 -31.53 -30.23 -12.47
N ARG A 3 -30.95 -30.46 -13.65
CA ARG A 3 -29.49 -30.45 -13.86
C ARG A 3 -28.96 -29.04 -13.56
N VAL A 4 -28.15 -28.94 -12.52
CA VAL A 4 -27.28 -27.79 -12.25
C VAL A 4 -26.31 -27.66 -13.43
N ARG A 5 -26.36 -26.53 -14.15
CA ARG A 5 -25.33 -26.20 -15.16
C ARG A 5 -23.98 -26.01 -14.44
N PRO A 6 -22.86 -26.52 -14.99
CA PRO A 6 -21.56 -26.26 -14.41
C PRO A 6 -21.27 -24.75 -14.44
N ARG A 7 -20.76 -24.21 -13.32
CA ARG A 7 -20.27 -22.83 -13.23
C ARG A 7 -19.21 -22.64 -14.33
N GLY A 8 -19.44 -21.68 -15.23
CA GLY A 8 -18.53 -21.41 -16.34
C GLY A 8 -17.15 -20.99 -15.84
N THR A 9 -16.10 -21.32 -16.61
CA THR A 9 -14.73 -20.87 -16.37
C THR A 9 -14.68 -19.33 -16.33
N PRO A 10 -13.99 -18.71 -15.35
CA PRO A 10 -13.81 -17.26 -15.33
C PRO A 10 -13.21 -16.78 -16.66
N VAL A 11 -13.85 -15.80 -17.32
CA VAL A 11 -13.36 -15.23 -18.59
C VAL A 11 -12.76 -13.87 -18.31
N ARG A 12 -11.45 -13.72 -18.55
CA ARG A 12 -10.78 -12.42 -18.49
C ARG A 12 -11.26 -11.54 -19.65
N ARG A 13 -11.78 -10.36 -19.33
CA ARG A 13 -12.20 -9.33 -20.31
C ARG A 13 -11.45 -8.03 -20.04
N THR A 14 -11.13 -7.31 -21.10
CA THR A 14 -10.47 -6.00 -21.02
C THR A 14 -11.38 -4.93 -21.61
N ALA A 15 -11.56 -3.83 -20.89
CA ALA A 15 -12.28 -2.65 -21.35
C ALA A 15 -11.30 -1.46 -21.41
N ARG A 16 -11.50 -0.56 -22.38
CA ARG A 16 -10.76 0.71 -22.47
C ARG A 16 -11.69 1.84 -22.09
N LEU A 17 -11.25 2.68 -21.16
CA LEU A 17 -11.90 3.94 -20.84
C LEU A 17 -11.59 4.94 -21.97
N SER A 18 -12.63 5.44 -22.65
CA SER A 18 -12.50 6.49 -23.66
C SER A 18 -12.06 7.80 -22.98
N GLY A 19 -10.97 8.41 -23.44
CA GLY A 19 -10.38 9.63 -22.86
C GLY A 19 -9.13 9.39 -22.02
N LEU A 20 -8.80 8.13 -21.69
CA LEU A 20 -7.52 7.74 -21.10
C LEU A 20 -6.59 7.18 -22.20
N VAL A 21 -5.34 7.64 -22.23
CA VAL A 21 -4.33 7.13 -23.18
C VAL A 21 -4.12 5.65 -22.93
N ALA A 22 -4.67 4.82 -23.81
CA ALA A 22 -4.58 3.37 -23.72
C ALA A 22 -3.19 2.90 -24.13
N TRP A 23 -2.30 2.73 -23.15
CA TRP A 23 -0.98 2.15 -23.35
C TRP A 23 -1.09 0.68 -23.75
N ARG A 24 -0.82 0.39 -25.04
CA ARG A 24 -0.66 -0.98 -25.55
C ARG A 24 0.71 -1.51 -25.15
N GLY A 25 0.76 -2.74 -24.65
CA GLY A 25 2.02 -3.46 -24.46
C GLY A 25 2.80 -3.51 -25.77
N GLY A 26 4.00 -2.93 -25.78
CA GLY A 26 4.87 -2.85 -26.96
C GLY A 26 5.57 -1.49 -27.18
N HIS A 27 5.19 -0.42 -26.48
CA HIS A 27 5.93 0.84 -26.54
C HIS A 27 7.02 0.92 -25.45
N PRO A 28 8.20 1.50 -25.72
CA PRO A 28 9.40 1.39 -24.90
C PRO A 28 9.39 2.22 -23.60
N HIS A 29 8.21 2.47 -23.01
CA HIS A 29 8.03 3.29 -21.81
C HIS A 29 7.52 2.49 -20.60
N ALA A 30 7.82 1.19 -20.56
CA ALA A 30 8.27 0.61 -19.30
C ALA A 30 9.76 0.92 -19.23
N GLU A 31 10.25 1.49 -18.14
CA GLU A 31 11.69 1.60 -17.94
C GLU A 31 12.37 0.24 -18.23
N HIS A 32 13.30 0.28 -19.18
CA HIS A 32 14.14 -0.81 -19.66
C HIS A 32 15.29 -1.05 -18.65
N LEU A 33 16.01 -2.18 -18.49
CA LEU A 33 16.38 -3.38 -19.28
C LEU A 33 16.58 -4.56 -18.30
N GLY A 34 16.60 -5.85 -18.62
CA GLY A 34 16.69 -6.62 -19.86
C GLY A 34 16.67 -8.13 -19.52
N THR A 35 16.54 -8.98 -20.55
CA THR A 35 16.19 -10.41 -20.52
C THR A 35 17.36 -11.38 -20.36
N GLY A 36 17.07 -12.60 -19.87
CA GLY A 36 17.59 -13.86 -20.45
C GLY A 36 18.57 -14.70 -19.63
N GLY A 37 18.26 -15.99 -19.45
CA GLY A 37 19.24 -17.03 -19.11
C GLY A 37 18.70 -18.18 -18.24
N ARG A 38 18.50 -19.36 -18.82
CA ARG A 38 18.30 -20.63 -18.08
C ARG A 38 19.59 -20.98 -17.32
N ALA A 39 19.49 -21.33 -16.04
CA ALA A 39 20.55 -22.04 -15.34
C ALA A 39 19.93 -23.19 -14.52
N GLN A 40 20.17 -24.42 -15.00
CA GLN A 40 19.97 -25.66 -14.26
C GLN A 40 21.08 -25.78 -13.20
N GLY A 41 20.75 -26.14 -11.96
CA GLY A 41 21.70 -26.44 -10.88
C GLY A 41 21.20 -26.01 -9.49
N PRO A 42 21.63 -26.67 -8.40
CA PRO A 42 20.95 -26.62 -7.10
C PRO A 42 21.09 -25.22 -6.47
N ALA A 43 19.98 -24.49 -6.41
CA ALA A 43 19.96 -23.08 -6.03
C ALA A 43 20.11 -22.89 -4.51
N ARG A 44 21.28 -22.40 -4.09
CA ARG A 44 21.38 -21.54 -2.90
C ARG A 44 20.73 -20.20 -3.25
N THR A 45 19.49 -19.97 -2.82
CA THR A 45 18.77 -18.71 -3.02
C THR A 45 19.40 -17.58 -2.20
N ARG A 46 20.43 -16.92 -2.75
CA ARG A 46 20.70 -15.51 -2.46
C ARG A 46 19.73 -14.69 -3.32
N LEU A 47 18.94 -13.81 -2.70
CA LEU A 47 18.27 -12.74 -3.46
C LEU A 47 19.35 -12.01 -4.24
N ASP A 48 19.29 -12.05 -5.56
CA ASP A 48 20.17 -11.26 -6.42
C ASP A 48 19.68 -9.80 -6.39
N PRO A 49 20.46 -8.85 -5.83
CA PRO A 49 20.09 -7.43 -5.83
C PRO A 49 19.95 -6.83 -7.24
N ARG A 50 20.30 -7.56 -8.30
CA ARG A 50 20.10 -7.17 -9.71
C ARG A 50 18.74 -7.55 -10.28
N ARG A 51 17.88 -8.26 -9.52
CA ARG A 51 16.47 -8.47 -9.91
C ARG A 51 15.69 -7.17 -9.70
N ARG A 52 15.55 -6.41 -10.78
CA ARG A 52 14.87 -5.11 -10.84
C ARG A 52 13.38 -5.25 -10.48
N VAL A 53 12.90 -4.40 -9.58
CA VAL A 53 11.47 -4.27 -9.24
C VAL A 53 10.77 -3.53 -10.38
N ARG A 54 9.71 -4.12 -10.94
CA ARG A 54 8.85 -3.45 -11.91
C ARG A 54 7.85 -2.57 -11.14
N LEU A 55 7.70 -1.31 -11.53
CA LEU A 55 6.57 -0.48 -11.08
C LEU A 55 5.25 -1.21 -11.36
N ARG A 56 4.32 -1.12 -10.41
CA ARG A 56 3.12 -1.98 -10.36
C ARG A 56 2.18 -1.74 -11.54
N SER A 57 1.50 -2.80 -11.96
CA SER A 57 0.50 -2.77 -13.03
C SER A 57 -0.64 -3.71 -12.66
N SER A 58 -1.86 -3.39 -13.11
CA SER A 58 -3.06 -4.24 -13.00
C SER A 58 -2.91 -5.67 -13.56
N ALA A 59 -1.83 -5.95 -14.27
CA ALA A 59 -1.54 -7.25 -14.88
C ALA A 59 -0.50 -8.09 -14.13
N GLN A 60 -0.08 -7.71 -12.91
CA GLN A 60 0.85 -8.55 -12.15
C GLN A 60 0.16 -9.83 -11.64
N PRO A 61 0.88 -10.97 -11.58
CA PRO A 61 0.29 -12.26 -11.19
C PRO A 61 -0.24 -12.30 -9.76
N ASP A 62 0.34 -11.54 -8.84
CA ASP A 62 -0.12 -11.42 -7.45
C ASP A 62 -1.52 -10.79 -7.34
N PHE A 63 -1.98 -10.05 -8.35
CA PHE A 63 -3.33 -9.49 -8.46
C PHE A 63 -4.26 -10.26 -9.40
N ASP A 64 -3.91 -11.48 -9.84
CA ASP A 64 -4.82 -12.31 -10.63
C ASP A 64 -6.09 -12.61 -9.83
N GLY A 65 -7.24 -12.14 -10.32
CA GLY A 65 -8.53 -12.26 -9.65
C GLY A 65 -9.22 -13.62 -9.82
N THR A 66 -8.63 -14.59 -10.52
CA THR A 66 -9.29 -15.84 -10.91
C THR A 66 -9.85 -16.62 -9.73
N ALA A 67 -9.07 -16.77 -8.65
CA ALA A 67 -9.52 -17.50 -7.46
C ALA A 67 -10.65 -16.77 -6.70
N LEU A 68 -10.64 -15.44 -6.69
CA LEU A 68 -11.72 -14.62 -6.13
C LEU A 68 -12.98 -14.64 -7.02
N ALA A 69 -12.82 -14.65 -8.34
CA ALA A 69 -13.92 -14.79 -9.28
C ALA A 69 -14.62 -16.16 -9.16
N ALA A 70 -13.84 -17.22 -8.94
CA ALA A 70 -14.38 -18.55 -8.63
C ALA A 70 -15.23 -18.59 -7.34
N ARG A 71 -15.03 -17.62 -6.43
CA ARG A 71 -15.84 -17.41 -5.22
C ARG A 71 -17.08 -16.53 -5.45
N GLY A 72 -17.36 -16.14 -6.69
CA GLY A 72 -18.58 -15.41 -7.07
C GLY A 72 -18.43 -13.89 -7.12
N LEU A 73 -17.19 -13.37 -7.12
CA LEU A 73 -16.93 -11.94 -7.30
C LEU A 73 -16.70 -11.57 -8.76
N VAL A 74 -16.98 -10.32 -9.11
CA VAL A 74 -16.44 -9.70 -10.32
C VAL A 74 -15.21 -8.89 -9.89
N VAL A 75 -14.03 -9.29 -10.37
CA VAL A 75 -12.77 -8.63 -10.02
C VAL A 75 -12.36 -7.69 -11.16
N VAL A 76 -12.20 -6.41 -10.83
CA VAL A 76 -11.73 -5.36 -11.74
C VAL A 76 -10.36 -4.89 -11.25
N THR A 77 -9.35 -5.00 -12.11
CA THR A 77 -8.04 -4.38 -11.88
C THR A 77 -7.88 -3.21 -12.85
N LEU A 78 -7.33 -2.10 -12.37
CA LEU A 78 -7.24 -0.84 -13.13
C LEU A 78 -5.83 -0.26 -13.07
N ASN A 79 -5.49 0.54 -14.08
CA ASN A 79 -4.30 1.39 -14.08
C ASN A 79 -4.73 2.84 -13.89
N TYR A 80 -3.84 3.64 -13.30
CA TYR A 80 -4.00 5.08 -13.14
C TYR A 80 -2.64 5.75 -13.37
N ARG A 81 -2.61 7.07 -13.61
CA ARG A 81 -1.35 7.81 -13.79
C ARG A 81 -0.48 7.77 -12.53
N LEU A 82 0.82 7.62 -12.72
CA LEU A 82 1.84 7.52 -11.66
C LEU A 82 2.85 8.67 -11.77
N GLY A 83 3.71 8.80 -10.75
CA GLY A 83 4.82 9.77 -10.74
C GLY A 83 4.32 11.21 -10.92
N PHE A 84 5.07 12.01 -11.68
CA PHE A 84 4.70 13.41 -11.95
C PHE A 84 3.33 13.53 -12.65
N GLU A 85 3.04 12.69 -13.63
CA GLU A 85 1.76 12.67 -14.37
C GLU A 85 0.55 12.34 -13.47
N GLY A 86 0.78 11.58 -12.40
CA GLY A 86 -0.22 11.13 -11.44
C GLY A 86 -0.34 11.98 -10.18
N PHE A 87 0.74 12.61 -9.74
CA PHE A 87 0.83 13.23 -8.41
C PHE A 87 1.79 14.43 -8.36
N GLY A 88 2.37 14.88 -9.48
CA GLY A 88 3.19 16.08 -9.55
C GLY A 88 2.36 17.37 -9.54
N HIS A 89 2.66 18.29 -8.64
CA HIS A 89 1.97 19.57 -8.60
C HIS A 89 2.34 20.43 -9.81
N VAL A 90 1.36 21.03 -10.47
CA VAL A 90 1.59 21.94 -11.60
C VAL A 90 0.96 23.29 -11.24
N PRO A 91 1.76 24.35 -11.05
CA PRO A 91 1.24 25.64 -10.61
C PRO A 91 0.35 26.26 -11.68
N ALA A 92 -0.61 27.09 -11.26
CA ALA A 92 -1.33 27.94 -12.20
C ALA A 92 -0.35 28.98 -12.78
N ASP A 93 -0.31 29.11 -14.10
CA ASP A 93 0.09 30.36 -14.77
C ASP A 93 -1.21 31.03 -15.25
N GLY A 94 -1.30 32.36 -15.23
CA GLY A 94 -2.54 33.12 -15.52
C GLY A 94 -3.21 32.88 -16.89
N GLU A 95 -2.71 31.91 -17.66
CA GLU A 95 -3.15 31.42 -18.96
C GLU A 95 -3.82 30.03 -18.81
N GLY A 96 -5.02 30.01 -18.23
CA GLY A 96 -5.90 28.85 -18.13
C GLY A 96 -6.08 28.25 -16.72
N PRO A 97 -6.96 27.25 -16.57
CA PRO A 97 -7.20 26.61 -15.27
C PRO A 97 -5.96 25.82 -14.83
N ALA A 98 -5.68 25.84 -13.52
CA ALA A 98 -4.64 25.01 -12.92
C ALA A 98 -4.87 23.52 -13.26
N SER A 99 -3.81 22.77 -13.50
CA SER A 99 -3.94 21.31 -13.55
C SER A 99 -4.27 20.84 -12.13
N PRO A 100 -5.33 20.03 -11.94
CA PRO A 100 -5.67 19.57 -10.61
C PRO A 100 -4.52 18.73 -10.04
N ASP A 101 -4.31 18.83 -8.73
CA ASP A 101 -3.53 17.84 -8.01
C ASP A 101 -4.26 16.49 -8.04
N ASN A 102 -3.58 15.43 -7.57
CA ASN A 102 -4.22 14.11 -7.41
C ASN A 102 -4.81 13.48 -8.69
N ARG A 103 -4.31 13.78 -9.91
CA ARG A 103 -4.91 13.21 -11.14
C ARG A 103 -4.90 11.67 -11.17
N GLY A 104 -3.98 11.02 -10.46
CA GLY A 104 -3.99 9.57 -10.26
C GLY A 104 -5.22 9.09 -9.47
N LEU A 105 -5.68 9.86 -8.47
CA LEU A 105 -6.95 9.58 -7.76
C LEU A 105 -8.16 9.92 -8.64
N LEU A 106 -8.11 10.99 -9.43
CA LEU A 106 -9.16 11.31 -10.40
C LEU A 106 -9.33 10.20 -11.45
N ASP A 107 -8.24 9.57 -11.89
CA ASP A 107 -8.31 8.39 -12.77
C ASP A 107 -8.99 7.21 -12.08
N GLN A 108 -8.73 7.00 -10.79
CA GLN A 108 -9.39 5.94 -10.01
C GLN A 108 -10.89 6.24 -9.83
N ILE A 109 -11.27 7.49 -9.59
CA ILE A 109 -12.68 7.92 -9.54
C ILE A 109 -13.36 7.67 -10.88
N ALA A 110 -12.75 8.08 -11.99
CA ALA A 110 -13.28 7.83 -13.33
C ALA A 110 -13.45 6.32 -13.61
N ALA A 111 -12.54 5.49 -13.11
CA ALA A 111 -12.69 4.04 -13.20
C ALA A 111 -13.85 3.50 -12.34
N LEU A 112 -14.10 4.08 -11.16
CA LEU A 112 -15.26 3.73 -10.34
C LEU A 112 -16.58 4.19 -10.95
N GLU A 113 -16.62 5.35 -11.60
CA GLU A 113 -17.77 5.80 -12.40
C GLU A 113 -18.03 4.84 -13.56
N TRP A 114 -16.99 4.37 -14.24
CA TRP A 114 -17.16 3.33 -15.25
C TRP A 114 -17.70 2.03 -14.68
N VAL A 115 -17.24 1.60 -13.49
CA VAL A 115 -17.78 0.43 -12.79
C VAL A 115 -19.27 0.64 -12.51
N ARG A 116 -19.66 1.78 -11.95
CA ARG A 116 -21.07 2.14 -11.72
C ARG A 116 -21.90 1.99 -12.99
N ASP A 117 -21.40 2.52 -14.11
CA ASP A 117 -22.18 2.60 -15.35
C ASP A 117 -22.17 1.30 -16.18
N ASN A 118 -21.19 0.41 -15.98
CA ASN A 118 -20.95 -0.73 -16.88
C ASN A 118 -20.91 -2.11 -16.21
N ILE A 119 -20.67 -2.21 -14.90
CA ILE A 119 -20.33 -3.50 -14.28
C ILE A 119 -21.49 -4.52 -14.33
N ALA A 120 -22.72 -4.05 -14.43
CA ALA A 120 -23.90 -4.89 -14.63
C ALA A 120 -23.79 -5.79 -15.86
N ALA A 121 -23.17 -5.30 -16.95
CA ALA A 121 -22.95 -6.08 -18.17
C ALA A 121 -21.93 -7.24 -17.98
N PHE A 122 -21.17 -7.21 -16.89
CA PHE A 122 -20.21 -8.24 -16.49
C PHE A 122 -20.73 -9.13 -15.36
N GLY A 123 -22.00 -8.97 -14.97
CA GLY A 123 -22.63 -9.71 -13.87
C GLY A 123 -22.29 -9.17 -12.47
N GLY A 124 -21.70 -7.98 -12.38
CA GLY A 124 -21.46 -7.31 -11.09
C GLY A 124 -22.63 -6.40 -10.70
N SER A 125 -22.58 -5.88 -9.47
CA SER A 125 -23.57 -4.93 -8.95
C SER A 125 -22.88 -3.59 -8.66
N PRO A 126 -23.36 -2.46 -9.24
CA PRO A 126 -22.81 -1.14 -8.98
C PRO A 126 -23.08 -0.64 -7.55
N ASP A 127 -24.11 -1.19 -6.87
CA ASP A 127 -24.49 -0.84 -5.50
C ASP A 127 -23.71 -1.63 -4.44
N ARG A 128 -22.79 -2.50 -4.85
CA ARG A 128 -22.01 -3.39 -3.97
C ARG A 128 -20.53 -3.40 -4.36
N VAL A 129 -19.97 -2.21 -4.52
CA VAL A 129 -18.56 -2.03 -4.89
C VAL A 129 -17.66 -2.04 -3.65
N THR A 130 -16.71 -2.97 -3.65
CA THR A 130 -15.61 -3.02 -2.68
C THR A 130 -14.33 -2.60 -3.39
N VAL A 131 -13.65 -1.56 -2.89
CA VAL A 131 -12.37 -1.10 -3.43
C VAL A 131 -11.25 -1.59 -2.53
N ALA A 132 -10.25 -2.24 -3.13
CA ALA A 132 -9.13 -2.80 -2.40
C ALA A 132 -7.80 -2.26 -2.91
N GLY A 133 -6.86 -2.03 -2.00
CA GLY A 133 -5.53 -1.55 -2.34
C GLY A 133 -4.46 -2.10 -1.40
N GLN A 134 -3.22 -2.13 -1.89
CA GLN A 134 -2.05 -2.48 -1.11
C GLN A 134 -1.00 -1.36 -1.18
N SER A 135 -0.34 -1.04 -0.06
CA SER A 135 0.68 0.03 0.03
C SER A 135 0.11 1.39 -0.39
N SER A 136 0.74 2.07 -1.35
CA SER A 136 0.20 3.29 -1.98
C SER A 136 -1.22 3.12 -2.55
N GLY A 137 -1.59 1.90 -2.97
CA GLY A 137 -2.96 1.57 -3.35
C GLY A 137 -3.91 1.61 -2.16
N ALA A 138 -3.51 1.11 -0.99
CA ALA A 138 -4.31 1.19 0.23
C ALA A 138 -4.48 2.65 0.68
N THR A 139 -3.42 3.46 0.60
CA THR A 139 -3.51 4.91 0.83
C THR A 139 -4.45 5.58 -0.17
N SER A 140 -4.42 5.18 -1.45
CA SER A 140 -5.36 5.67 -2.45
C SER A 140 -6.81 5.33 -2.10
N VAL A 141 -7.10 4.11 -1.63
CA VAL A 141 -8.44 3.74 -1.16
C VAL A 141 -8.87 4.60 0.03
N ALA A 142 -7.97 4.84 1.00
CA ALA A 142 -8.24 5.75 2.12
C ALA A 142 -8.57 7.17 1.63
N CYS A 143 -7.84 7.70 0.64
CA CYS A 143 -8.15 8.97 0.00
C CYS A 143 -9.53 8.98 -0.69
N LEU A 144 -9.88 7.90 -1.39
CA LEU A 144 -11.20 7.77 -2.03
C LEU A 144 -12.34 7.75 -0.99
N MET A 145 -12.15 7.11 0.17
CA MET A 145 -13.17 7.10 1.24
C MET A 145 -13.50 8.50 1.76
N VAL A 146 -12.53 9.41 1.79
CA VAL A 146 -12.70 10.76 2.38
C VAL A 146 -13.00 11.84 1.35
N SER A 147 -13.00 11.49 0.05
CA SER A 147 -13.26 12.41 -1.05
C SER A 147 -14.76 12.49 -1.36
N ASP A 148 -15.31 13.71 -1.37
CA ASP A 148 -16.72 13.93 -1.69
C ASP A 148 -17.06 13.50 -3.13
N ARG A 149 -16.08 13.53 -4.06
CA ARG A 149 -16.27 13.08 -5.46
C ARG A 149 -16.41 11.57 -5.61
N ALA A 150 -15.96 10.79 -4.63
CA ALA A 150 -16.06 9.33 -4.64
C ALA A 150 -17.25 8.81 -3.82
N ARG A 151 -18.01 9.71 -3.14
CA ARG A 151 -19.15 9.32 -2.32
C ARG A 151 -20.19 8.56 -3.16
N GLY A 152 -20.62 7.41 -2.67
CA GLY A 152 -21.57 6.53 -3.34
C GLY A 152 -20.99 5.66 -4.46
N LEU A 153 -19.70 5.83 -4.82
CA LEU A 153 -19.03 4.97 -5.81
C LEU A 153 -18.41 3.71 -5.18
N LEU A 154 -18.16 3.73 -3.87
CA LEU A 154 -17.69 2.59 -3.08
C LEU A 154 -18.51 2.43 -1.81
N HIS A 155 -18.73 1.19 -1.42
CA HIS A 155 -19.53 0.80 -0.25
C HIS A 155 -18.67 0.10 0.81
N ARG A 156 -17.56 -0.50 0.36
CA ARG A 156 -16.57 -1.14 1.23
C ARG A 156 -15.16 -0.83 0.78
N ALA A 157 -14.24 -0.84 1.71
CA ALA A 157 -12.83 -0.61 1.49
C ALA A 157 -11.98 -1.72 2.12
N VAL A 158 -10.95 -2.17 1.40
CA VAL A 158 -9.94 -3.10 1.93
C VAL A 158 -8.55 -2.50 1.77
N LEU A 159 -7.86 -2.28 2.89
CA LEU A 159 -6.56 -1.64 2.95
C LEU A 159 -5.52 -2.65 3.43
N HIS A 160 -4.58 -3.02 2.57
CA HIS A 160 -3.40 -3.81 2.93
C HIS A 160 -2.17 -2.90 3.06
N SER A 161 -1.62 -2.78 4.27
CA SER A 161 -0.41 -2.00 4.56
C SER A 161 -0.51 -0.55 4.06
N ALA A 162 -1.52 0.19 4.51
CA ALA A 162 -1.62 1.62 4.18
C ALA A 162 -0.37 2.36 4.70
N VAL A 163 0.14 3.28 3.89
CA VAL A 163 1.34 4.07 4.19
C VAL A 163 1.00 5.54 4.33
N ASN A 164 1.61 6.22 5.29
CA ASN A 164 1.52 7.67 5.35
C ASN A 164 2.34 8.28 4.20
N ALA A 165 1.64 8.69 3.14
CA ALA A 165 2.25 9.28 1.94
C ALA A 165 1.58 10.59 1.51
N CYS A 166 0.62 11.12 2.29
CA CYS A 166 -0.09 12.35 1.93
C CYS A 166 0.83 13.56 2.12
N ALA A 167 0.91 14.44 1.12
CA ALA A 167 1.69 15.65 1.14
C ALA A 167 0.83 16.88 1.39
N THR A 168 1.40 17.87 2.08
CA THR A 168 0.85 19.21 2.10
C THR A 168 1.06 19.89 0.74
N PRO A 169 0.21 20.86 0.34
CA PRO A 169 0.40 21.61 -0.90
C PRO A 169 1.79 22.26 -0.98
N GLY A 170 2.27 22.84 0.11
CA GLY A 170 3.61 23.44 0.17
C GLY A 170 4.75 22.43 -0.06
N ARG A 171 4.61 21.19 0.41
CA ARG A 171 5.58 20.11 0.12
C ARG A 171 5.54 19.72 -1.35
N ALA A 172 4.36 19.61 -1.95
CA ALA A 172 4.19 19.30 -3.35
C ALA A 172 4.80 20.40 -4.25
N THR A 173 4.57 21.69 -3.95
CA THR A 173 5.19 22.81 -4.66
C THR A 173 6.72 22.76 -4.60
N ARG A 174 7.31 22.49 -3.43
CA ARG A 174 8.78 22.36 -3.29
C ARG A 174 9.33 21.20 -4.13
N THR A 175 8.69 20.04 -4.08
CA THR A 175 9.07 18.88 -4.90
C THR A 175 9.01 19.23 -6.40
N THR A 176 7.96 19.89 -6.86
CA THR A 176 7.87 20.33 -8.25
C THR A 176 9.01 21.28 -8.63
N ALA A 177 9.38 22.22 -7.77
CA ALA A 177 10.49 23.14 -8.03
C ALA A 177 11.83 22.39 -8.18
N GLU A 178 12.09 21.41 -7.32
CA GLU A 178 13.30 20.59 -7.38
C GLU A 178 13.37 19.72 -8.64
N VAL A 179 12.24 19.13 -9.04
CA VAL A 179 12.11 18.33 -10.26
C VAL A 179 12.28 19.21 -11.50
N ALA A 180 11.64 20.38 -11.55
CA ALA A 180 11.79 21.34 -12.65
C ALA A 180 13.25 21.78 -12.81
N ALA A 181 13.92 22.11 -11.69
CA ALA A 181 15.35 22.45 -11.69
C ALA A 181 16.21 21.29 -12.20
N ALA A 182 15.94 20.06 -11.75
CA ALA A 182 16.65 18.86 -12.21
C ALA A 182 16.34 18.48 -13.69
N ALA A 183 15.22 18.95 -14.24
CA ALA A 183 14.84 18.82 -15.64
C ALA A 183 15.40 19.96 -16.52
N GLY A 184 15.91 21.03 -15.91
CA GLY A 184 16.40 22.21 -16.65
C GLY A 184 15.28 23.08 -17.22
N VAL A 185 14.08 23.04 -16.63
CA VAL A 185 12.93 23.86 -17.05
C VAL A 185 12.47 24.79 -15.93
N PRO A 186 11.82 25.92 -16.25
CA PRO A 186 11.17 26.74 -15.24
C PRO A 186 10.08 25.95 -14.51
N ALA A 187 9.95 26.14 -13.19
CA ALA A 187 8.87 25.58 -12.36
C ALA A 187 7.53 26.31 -12.60
N THR A 188 7.15 26.44 -13.87
CA THR A 188 5.92 27.05 -14.36
C THR A 188 5.15 26.00 -15.13
N ARG A 189 3.84 26.19 -15.31
CA ARG A 189 3.04 25.24 -16.09
C ARG A 189 3.53 25.12 -17.53
N ALA A 190 3.81 26.23 -18.21
CA ALA A 190 4.43 26.19 -19.54
C ALA A 190 5.76 25.40 -19.57
N GLY A 191 6.66 25.62 -18.62
CA GLY A 191 7.95 24.90 -18.55
C GLY A 191 7.80 23.40 -18.30
N LEU A 192 6.91 23.02 -17.40
CA LEU A 192 6.63 21.62 -17.07
C LEU A 192 5.94 20.88 -18.21
N LEU A 193 4.99 21.54 -18.91
CA LEU A 193 4.30 20.96 -20.07
C LEU A 193 5.19 20.88 -21.32
N ALA A 194 6.21 21.72 -21.43
CA ALA A 194 7.19 21.64 -22.50
C ALA A 194 8.20 20.50 -22.29
N ALA A 195 8.40 20.04 -21.05
CA ALA A 195 9.25 18.90 -20.75
C ALA A 195 8.59 17.58 -21.21
N SER A 196 9.39 16.67 -21.75
CA SER A 196 8.88 15.33 -22.04
C SER A 196 8.63 14.55 -20.74
N PRO A 197 7.66 13.61 -20.71
CA PRO A 197 7.46 12.75 -19.55
C PRO A 197 8.74 12.02 -19.11
N GLN A 198 9.57 11.59 -20.07
CA GLN A 198 10.84 10.92 -19.80
C GLN A 198 11.86 11.85 -19.13
N ALA A 199 11.89 13.13 -19.50
CA ALA A 199 12.74 14.13 -18.86
C ALA A 199 12.32 14.37 -17.41
N LEU A 200 11.01 14.45 -17.15
CA LEU A 200 10.46 14.61 -15.80
C LEU A 200 10.70 13.39 -14.91
N VAL A 201 10.61 12.18 -15.46
CA VAL A 201 10.98 10.93 -14.76
C VAL A 201 12.47 10.93 -14.42
N ALA A 202 13.35 11.17 -15.40
CA ALA A 202 14.79 11.20 -15.16
C ALA A 202 15.19 12.30 -14.16
N ALA A 203 14.50 13.45 -14.17
CA ALA A 203 14.69 14.51 -13.19
C ALA A 203 14.24 14.07 -11.79
N SER A 204 13.10 13.37 -11.70
CA SER A 204 12.59 12.80 -10.45
C SER A 204 13.59 11.83 -9.83
N ASP A 205 14.16 10.92 -10.64
CA ASP A 205 15.18 9.97 -10.17
C ASP A 205 16.40 10.67 -9.59
N ARG A 206 16.88 11.74 -10.24
CA ARG A 206 18.00 12.55 -9.71
C ARG A 206 17.67 13.23 -8.38
N VAL A 207 16.42 13.67 -8.18
CA VAL A 207 15.99 14.23 -6.88
C VAL A 207 15.98 13.12 -5.81
N VAL A 208 15.36 11.97 -6.10
CA VAL A 208 15.30 10.81 -5.21
C VAL A 208 16.70 10.34 -4.81
N ASP A 209 17.61 10.22 -5.77
CA ASP A 209 18.98 9.77 -5.50
C ASP A 209 19.79 10.76 -4.67
N ARG A 210 19.57 12.07 -4.87
CA ARG A 210 20.17 13.11 -4.03
C ARG A 210 19.72 12.98 -2.58
N TYR A 211 18.43 12.78 -2.33
CA TYR A 211 17.92 12.56 -0.97
C TYR A 211 18.53 11.32 -0.32
N ARG A 212 18.61 10.21 -1.05
CA ARG A 212 19.26 8.98 -0.56
C ARG A 212 20.73 9.19 -0.17
N GLN A 213 21.43 10.11 -0.83
CA GLN A 213 22.86 10.34 -0.63
C GLN A 213 23.17 11.44 0.39
N ASP A 214 22.22 12.34 0.67
CA ASP A 214 22.43 13.48 1.57
C ASP A 214 21.64 13.30 2.89
N PRO A 215 22.32 12.95 4.01
CA PRO A 215 21.71 12.86 5.33
C PRO A 215 21.05 14.17 5.81
N ARG A 216 21.42 15.34 5.24
CA ARG A 216 20.77 16.62 5.58
C ARG A 216 19.35 16.73 5.03
N SER A 217 18.92 15.78 4.21
CA SER A 217 17.55 15.69 3.70
C SER A 217 16.54 15.24 4.77
N GLY A 218 17.00 14.94 6.00
CA GLY A 218 16.16 14.52 7.12
C GLY A 218 15.36 13.27 6.77
N GLN A 219 14.03 13.30 6.98
CA GLN A 219 13.14 12.19 6.65
C GLN A 219 13.30 11.68 5.21
N ARG A 220 13.55 12.57 4.24
CA ARG A 220 13.72 12.20 2.82
C ARG A 220 14.94 11.32 2.57
N HIS A 221 15.93 11.33 3.46
CA HIS A 221 17.08 10.43 3.39
C HIS A 221 16.67 8.96 3.55
N TYR A 222 15.64 8.71 4.35
CA TYR A 222 15.13 7.38 4.67
C TYR A 222 13.89 7.00 3.85
N ASP A 223 13.04 7.98 3.53
CA ASP A 223 11.89 7.84 2.63
C ASP A 223 11.99 8.84 1.46
N PRO A 224 12.67 8.44 0.37
CA PRO A 224 12.88 9.33 -0.76
C PRO A 224 11.66 9.38 -1.71
N ALA A 225 10.51 8.81 -1.34
CA ALA A 225 9.31 8.80 -2.19
C ALA A 225 8.71 10.21 -2.37
N ILE A 226 9.00 10.88 -3.48
CA ILE A 226 8.64 12.30 -3.66
C ILE A 226 7.20 12.56 -4.12
N TYR A 227 6.51 11.53 -4.61
CA TYR A 227 5.14 11.63 -5.12
C TYR A 227 4.16 10.85 -4.25
N GLY A 228 3.01 11.45 -3.99
CA GLY A 228 1.89 10.86 -3.25
C GLY A 228 0.66 11.76 -3.35
N PRO A 229 -0.47 11.34 -2.77
CA PRO A 229 -1.65 12.20 -2.66
C PRO A 229 -1.31 13.55 -2.00
N VAL A 230 -2.01 14.61 -2.38
CA VAL A 230 -1.88 15.95 -1.81
C VAL A 230 -3.18 16.31 -1.10
N ALA A 231 -3.10 16.75 0.16
CA ALA A 231 -4.23 17.36 0.86
C ALA A 231 -4.48 18.76 0.26
N ASP A 232 -5.11 18.80 -0.91
CA ASP A 232 -5.27 19.97 -1.77
C ASP A 232 -6.41 20.91 -1.35
N GLY A 233 -7.27 20.47 -0.41
CA GLY A 233 -8.44 21.22 0.05
C GLY A 233 -9.63 21.19 -0.90
N ASP A 234 -9.53 20.50 -2.06
CA ASP A 234 -10.62 20.29 -3.03
C ASP A 234 -10.99 18.80 -3.08
N LEU A 235 -10.11 17.97 -3.66
CA LEU A 235 -10.35 16.53 -3.73
C LEU A 235 -10.15 15.87 -2.36
N LEU A 236 -9.12 16.28 -1.64
CA LEU A 236 -8.74 15.79 -0.32
C LEU A 236 -8.70 16.96 0.67
N PRO A 237 -9.64 17.02 1.64
CA PRO A 237 -9.69 18.12 2.60
C PRO A 237 -8.52 18.11 3.60
N ALA A 238 -7.97 16.93 3.88
CA ALA A 238 -6.90 16.68 4.84
C ALA A 238 -6.23 15.33 4.54
N ASP A 239 -5.25 14.93 5.36
CA ASP A 239 -4.76 13.55 5.36
C ASP A 239 -5.90 12.54 5.64
N PRO A 240 -5.93 11.35 5.02
CA PRO A 240 -6.99 10.38 5.25
C PRO A 240 -7.17 10.00 6.73
N LEU A 241 -6.11 9.92 7.52
CA LEU A 241 -6.22 9.61 8.95
C LEU A 241 -6.97 10.70 9.72
N GLU A 242 -6.67 11.97 9.44
CA GLU A 242 -7.37 13.11 10.05
C GLU A 242 -8.82 13.18 9.59
N ALA A 243 -9.08 12.98 8.29
CA ALA A 243 -10.41 13.03 7.72
C ALA A 243 -11.32 11.87 8.21
N LEU A 244 -10.80 10.65 8.31
CA LEU A 244 -11.53 9.52 8.91
C LEU A 244 -11.80 9.76 10.41
N ALA A 245 -10.85 10.34 11.15
CA ALA A 245 -11.06 10.71 12.55
C ALA A 245 -12.14 11.77 12.73
N ALA A 246 -12.32 12.67 11.74
CA ALA A 246 -13.40 13.63 11.68
C ALA A 246 -14.74 13.04 11.19
N GLY A 247 -14.81 11.72 10.93
CA GLY A 247 -16.01 11.01 10.53
C GLY A 247 -16.35 11.05 9.04
N ARG A 248 -15.46 11.59 8.19
CA ARG A 248 -15.61 11.42 6.73
C ARG A 248 -15.41 9.96 6.37
N GLY A 249 -16.25 9.43 5.47
CA GLY A 249 -16.14 8.06 4.99
C GLY A 249 -16.67 6.99 5.96
N ALA A 250 -17.28 7.38 7.09
CA ALA A 250 -17.87 6.46 8.07
C ALA A 250 -19.00 5.58 7.49
N GLU A 251 -19.58 5.99 6.36
CA GLU A 251 -20.56 5.21 5.60
C GLU A 251 -19.97 3.99 4.87
N VAL A 252 -18.64 3.90 4.72
CA VAL A 252 -17.95 2.82 4.00
C VAL A 252 -17.48 1.76 4.99
N GLU A 253 -17.90 0.50 4.83
CA GLU A 253 -17.39 -0.58 5.70
C GLU A 253 -15.90 -0.84 5.40
N LEU A 254 -15.06 -0.95 6.43
CA LEU A 254 -13.60 -0.96 6.30
C LEU A 254 -12.97 -2.26 6.82
N LEU A 255 -12.13 -2.90 6.01
CA LEU A 255 -11.24 -3.99 6.41
C LEU A 255 -9.78 -3.53 6.26
N VAL A 256 -9.02 -3.55 7.35
CA VAL A 256 -7.59 -3.22 7.34
C VAL A 256 -6.75 -4.46 7.66
N CYS A 257 -5.68 -4.67 6.90
CA CYS A 257 -4.65 -5.65 7.15
C CYS A 257 -3.29 -4.97 7.05
N HIS A 258 -2.34 -5.31 7.91
CA HIS A 258 -0.93 -4.95 7.74
C HIS A 258 -0.06 -6.14 8.12
N THR A 259 1.16 -6.19 7.62
CA THR A 259 2.11 -7.26 7.96
C THR A 259 2.89 -6.89 9.23
N THR A 260 3.48 -7.87 9.91
CA THR A 260 4.21 -7.62 11.18
C THR A 260 5.69 -7.27 10.98
N GLU A 261 6.22 -7.38 9.77
CA GLU A 261 7.64 -7.08 9.44
C GLU A 261 7.75 -6.29 8.13
N GLU A 262 6.87 -5.30 7.96
CA GLU A 262 6.68 -4.46 6.75
C GLU A 262 7.99 -4.07 6.07
N TYR A 263 8.90 -3.40 6.78
CA TYR A 263 10.03 -2.74 6.14
C TYR A 263 11.19 -3.66 5.73
N TRP A 264 11.17 -4.94 6.09
CA TRP A 264 12.31 -5.83 5.88
C TRP A 264 12.64 -6.02 4.39
N LEU A 265 11.63 -6.28 3.55
CA LEU A 265 11.85 -6.48 2.11
C LEU A 265 12.28 -5.18 1.43
N LEU A 266 11.69 -4.05 1.83
CA LEU A 266 12.01 -2.72 1.30
C LEU A 266 13.48 -2.36 1.55
N ASP A 267 13.99 -2.63 2.75
CA ASP A 267 15.41 -2.51 3.06
C ASP A 267 16.26 -3.48 2.23
N ALA A 268 15.87 -4.76 2.15
CA ALA A 268 16.63 -5.78 1.43
C ALA A 268 16.83 -5.44 -0.06
N VAL A 269 15.87 -4.77 -0.70
CA VAL A 269 15.96 -4.33 -2.10
C VAL A 269 16.57 -2.92 -2.28
N GLY A 270 17.01 -2.28 -1.19
CA GLY A 270 17.73 -1.00 -1.22
C GLY A 270 16.84 0.23 -1.33
N SER A 271 15.62 0.18 -0.79
CA SER A 271 14.67 1.31 -0.86
C SER A 271 15.04 2.49 0.06
N SER A 272 15.84 2.24 1.10
CA SER A 272 16.22 3.23 2.12
C SER A 272 17.72 3.19 2.44
N ALA A 273 18.21 4.26 3.08
CA ALA A 273 19.56 4.30 3.65
C ALA A 273 19.77 3.17 4.69
N LYS A 274 20.97 2.61 4.73
CA LYS A 274 21.32 1.51 5.65
C LYS A 274 21.66 2.04 7.04
N ILE A 275 20.91 1.56 8.04
CA ILE A 275 21.13 1.87 9.46
C ILE A 275 21.77 0.68 10.16
N THR A 276 23.05 0.81 10.51
CA THR A 276 23.86 -0.28 11.09
C THR A 276 24.44 0.04 12.45
N THR A 277 24.45 1.31 12.85
CA THR A 277 25.04 1.77 14.12
C THR A 277 24.03 2.48 15.01
N GLY A 278 24.26 2.45 16.32
CA GLY A 278 23.38 3.12 17.29
C GLY A 278 23.26 4.63 17.04
N GLN A 279 24.33 5.27 16.57
CA GLN A 279 24.33 6.69 16.20
C GLN A 279 23.40 6.97 15.01
N GLN A 280 23.46 6.15 13.96
CA GLN A 280 22.57 6.30 12.79
C GLN A 280 21.10 6.08 13.19
N LEU A 281 20.82 5.13 14.09
CA LEU A 281 19.46 4.92 14.60
C LEU A 281 18.96 6.13 15.40
N ALA A 282 19.83 6.77 16.20
CA ALA A 282 19.47 7.98 16.94
C ALA A 282 19.21 9.16 16.00
N THR A 283 20.02 9.35 14.95
CA THR A 283 19.77 10.37 13.92
C THR A 283 18.47 10.11 13.17
N PHE A 284 18.23 8.88 12.74
CA PHE A 284 16.95 8.47 12.14
C PHE A 284 15.77 8.82 13.04
N ALA A 285 15.85 8.47 14.32
CA ALA A 285 14.78 8.77 15.28
C ALA A 285 14.56 10.28 15.43
N ALA A 286 15.64 11.07 15.48
CA ALA A 286 15.54 12.53 15.55
C ALA A 286 14.91 13.15 14.30
N ASP A 287 15.28 12.70 13.09
CA ASP A 287 14.74 13.21 11.82
C ASP A 287 13.22 12.94 11.69
N PHE A 288 12.74 11.85 12.27
CA PHE A 288 11.31 11.53 12.36
C PHE A 288 10.62 12.07 13.62
N GLY A 289 11.33 12.80 14.49
CA GLY A 289 10.76 13.34 15.74
C GLY A 289 10.32 12.25 16.73
N LEU A 290 10.93 11.06 16.67
CA LEU A 290 10.58 9.94 17.54
C LEU A 290 11.14 10.17 18.96
N PRO A 291 10.32 10.00 20.01
CA PRO A 291 10.79 10.19 21.38
C PRO A 291 11.81 9.10 21.77
N PRO A 292 12.87 9.41 22.55
CA PRO A 292 13.88 8.44 22.96
C PRO A 292 13.30 7.19 23.64
N GLN A 293 12.24 7.37 24.43
CA GLN A 293 11.56 6.29 25.17
C GLN A 293 10.97 5.24 24.23
N LEU A 294 10.56 5.64 23.02
CA LEU A 294 10.09 4.70 22.00
C LEU A 294 11.24 3.81 21.53
N VAL A 295 12.37 4.42 21.15
CA VAL A 295 13.56 3.68 20.68
C VAL A 295 14.08 2.73 21.76
N ASP A 296 14.15 3.20 23.00
CA ASP A 296 14.59 2.39 24.14
C ASP A 296 13.61 1.24 24.41
N GLY A 297 12.31 1.47 24.33
CA GLY A 297 11.30 0.42 24.42
C GLY A 297 11.48 -0.68 23.38
N TYR A 298 11.80 -0.31 22.13
CA TYR A 298 12.12 -1.29 21.08
C TYR A 298 13.37 -2.11 21.40
N ARG A 299 14.43 -1.46 21.89
CA ARG A 299 15.66 -2.14 22.31
C ARG A 299 15.42 -3.09 23.48
N SER A 300 14.64 -2.68 24.48
CA SER A 300 14.31 -3.52 25.65
C SER A 300 13.49 -4.76 25.27
N ARG A 301 12.61 -4.66 24.27
CA ARG A 301 11.82 -5.80 23.77
C ARG A 301 12.56 -6.67 22.77
N LEU A 302 13.70 -6.19 22.26
CA LEU A 302 14.55 -6.88 21.31
C LEU A 302 16.02 -6.87 21.80
N PRO A 303 16.31 -7.41 23.01
CA PRO A 303 17.62 -7.23 23.65
C PRO A 303 18.78 -7.85 22.86
N ASP A 304 18.52 -8.95 22.14
CA ASP A 304 19.52 -9.65 21.32
C ASP A 304 19.51 -9.22 19.84
N ALA A 305 18.65 -8.26 19.47
CA ALA A 305 18.56 -7.81 18.08
C ALA A 305 19.69 -6.86 17.72
N ARG A 306 20.21 -6.99 16.51
CA ARG A 306 21.17 -6.03 15.95
C ARG A 306 20.46 -4.72 15.66
N VAL A 307 21.21 -3.62 15.60
CA VAL A 307 20.68 -2.29 15.27
C VAL A 307 19.80 -2.27 14.00
N PRO A 308 20.19 -2.92 12.87
CA PRO A 308 19.31 -2.97 11.69
C PRO A 308 17.96 -3.63 11.99
N ASP A 309 17.93 -4.70 12.79
CA ASP A 309 16.68 -5.40 13.11
C ASP A 309 15.76 -4.53 13.99
N VAL A 310 16.32 -3.74 14.93
CA VAL A 310 15.58 -2.75 15.73
C VAL A 310 15.04 -1.62 14.84
N HIS A 311 15.88 -1.08 13.95
CA HIS A 311 15.49 -0.04 13.00
C HIS A 311 14.32 -0.48 12.11
N LEU A 312 14.40 -1.68 11.52
CA LEU A 312 13.37 -2.17 10.60
C LEU A 312 12.03 -2.44 11.31
N ALA A 313 12.07 -2.90 12.56
CA ALA A 313 10.85 -3.05 13.37
C ALA A 313 10.22 -1.67 13.65
N LEU A 314 11.01 -0.72 14.14
CA LEU A 314 10.56 0.64 14.44
C LEU A 314 10.02 1.34 13.19
N TYR A 315 10.72 1.23 12.05
CA TYR A 315 10.37 1.93 10.82
C TYR A 315 9.17 1.31 10.10
N GLY A 316 9.06 -0.02 10.12
CA GLY A 316 7.88 -0.73 9.63
C GLY A 316 6.62 -0.35 10.41
N ASP A 317 6.73 -0.22 11.73
CA ASP A 317 5.61 0.22 12.55
C ASP A 317 5.26 1.69 12.28
N LEU A 318 6.26 2.58 12.24
CA LEU A 318 6.09 4.01 11.96
C LEU A 318 5.31 4.28 10.67
N LEU A 319 5.73 3.69 9.55
CA LEU A 319 5.17 4.01 8.24
C LEU A 319 3.89 3.23 7.90
N PHE A 320 3.77 1.99 8.37
CA PHE A 320 2.73 1.07 7.91
C PHE A 320 1.81 0.59 9.04
N ALA A 321 2.35 -0.11 10.05
CA ALA A 321 1.52 -0.80 11.02
C ALA A 321 0.73 0.18 11.90
N GLU A 322 1.39 1.23 12.41
CA GLU A 322 0.78 2.24 13.24
C GLU A 322 -0.21 3.08 12.45
N TYR A 323 0.16 3.50 11.24
CA TYR A 323 -0.71 4.28 10.37
C TYR A 323 -1.97 3.49 10.00
N SER A 324 -1.82 2.24 9.55
CA SER A 324 -2.94 1.33 9.22
C SER A 324 -3.85 1.06 10.43
N SER A 325 -3.26 0.78 11.60
CA SER A 325 -4.04 0.52 12.82
C SER A 325 -4.78 1.78 13.29
N ARG A 326 -4.15 2.95 13.24
CA ARG A 326 -4.78 4.23 13.62
C ARG A 326 -5.88 4.63 12.64
N LEU A 327 -5.73 4.37 11.34
CA LEU A 327 -6.80 4.55 10.34
C LEU A 327 -8.03 3.72 10.72
N ALA A 328 -7.84 2.44 11.02
CA ALA A 328 -8.92 1.55 11.42
C ALA A 328 -9.60 2.02 12.72
N GLU A 329 -8.82 2.36 13.74
CA GLU A 329 -9.35 2.83 15.02
C GLU A 329 -10.04 4.19 14.92
N ALA A 330 -9.55 5.10 14.08
CA ALA A 330 -10.15 6.41 13.84
C ALA A 330 -11.52 6.25 13.18
N HIS A 331 -11.59 5.45 12.11
CA HIS A 331 -12.84 5.13 11.43
C HIS A 331 -13.85 4.45 12.37
N ALA A 332 -13.41 3.48 13.17
CA ALA A 332 -14.26 2.81 14.16
C ALA A 332 -14.80 3.76 15.23
N ARG A 333 -13.96 4.66 15.77
CA ARG A 333 -14.37 5.66 16.77
C ARG A 333 -15.33 6.70 16.20
N ALA A 334 -15.25 6.98 14.91
CA ALA A 334 -16.18 7.87 14.22
C ALA A 334 -17.52 7.20 13.85
N GLY A 335 -17.74 5.94 14.26
CA GLY A 335 -18.98 5.19 14.02
C GLY A 335 -18.96 4.29 12.78
N GLY A 336 -17.85 4.25 12.06
CA GLY A 336 -17.68 3.41 10.88
C GLY A 336 -17.47 1.94 11.22
N ARG A 337 -18.09 1.04 10.45
CA ARG A 337 -17.95 -0.41 10.67
C ARG A 337 -16.59 -0.89 10.21
N THR A 338 -15.73 -1.31 11.14
CA THR A 338 -14.31 -1.55 10.86
C THR A 338 -13.83 -2.90 11.36
N PHE A 339 -13.03 -3.60 10.57
CA PHE A 339 -12.37 -4.85 10.93
C PHE A 339 -10.85 -4.69 10.78
N LEU A 340 -10.09 -5.11 11.78
CA LEU A 340 -8.63 -5.06 11.74
C LEU A 340 -8.04 -6.47 11.79
N SER A 341 -7.02 -6.68 10.97
CA SER A 341 -6.26 -7.92 10.93
C SER A 341 -4.75 -7.66 10.77
N ARG A 342 -3.94 -8.66 11.12
CA ARG A 342 -2.48 -8.63 11.00
C ARG A 342 -2.00 -9.89 10.30
N PHE A 343 -1.12 -9.75 9.34
CA PHE A 343 -0.44 -10.87 8.72
C PHE A 343 0.89 -11.14 9.44
N ASP A 344 0.96 -12.27 10.15
CA ASP A 344 2.10 -12.68 10.97
C ASP A 344 2.57 -14.10 10.60
N ARG A 345 2.42 -14.45 9.32
CA ARG A 345 2.84 -15.75 8.81
C ARG A 345 4.35 -15.90 8.90
N ARG A 346 4.83 -16.97 9.52
CA ARG A 346 6.25 -17.33 9.50
C ARG A 346 6.43 -18.70 8.90
N ARG A 347 7.59 -18.88 8.27
CA ARG A 347 8.05 -20.17 7.80
C ARG A 347 9.48 -20.31 8.26
N GLY A 348 9.84 -21.41 8.91
CA GLY A 348 11.22 -21.57 9.37
C GLY A 348 11.52 -22.69 10.34
N GLY A 349 12.61 -23.40 10.06
CA GLY A 349 13.40 -24.17 11.03
C GLY A 349 14.61 -23.35 11.54
N PRO A 350 15.56 -23.96 12.27
CA PRO A 350 16.69 -23.25 12.87
C PRO A 350 17.45 -22.38 11.85
N GLY A 351 17.52 -21.07 12.07
CA GLY A 351 18.31 -20.13 11.26
C GLY A 351 17.69 -19.63 9.94
N ARG A 352 16.49 -20.09 9.55
CA ARG A 352 15.74 -19.54 8.40
C ARG A 352 14.41 -18.98 8.89
N ARG A 353 14.31 -17.66 9.00
CA ARG A 353 13.06 -16.97 9.39
C ARG A 353 12.48 -16.29 8.17
N VAL A 354 11.42 -16.85 7.60
CA VAL A 354 10.61 -16.12 6.62
C VAL A 354 9.72 -15.16 7.36
N ARG A 355 9.86 -13.89 7.02
CA ARG A 355 9.23 -12.76 7.71
C ARG A 355 7.91 -12.43 7.02
N ALA A 356 6.94 -11.92 7.78
CA ALA A 356 5.73 -11.33 7.24
C ALA A 356 6.05 -9.92 6.72
N TRP A 357 6.81 -9.85 5.62
CA TRP A 357 7.24 -8.59 5.02
C TRP A 357 6.16 -7.95 4.15
N HIS A 358 6.40 -6.70 3.74
CA HIS A 358 5.50 -5.96 2.87
C HIS A 358 5.07 -6.76 1.63
N CYS A 359 3.76 -6.74 1.33
CA CYS A 359 3.10 -7.49 0.24
C CYS A 359 3.03 -9.01 0.39
N ALA A 360 3.60 -9.62 1.45
CA ALA A 360 3.61 -11.08 1.60
C ALA A 360 2.20 -11.69 1.75
N ASP A 361 1.23 -10.88 2.16
CA ASP A 361 -0.16 -11.25 2.42
C ASP A 361 -1.03 -11.28 1.15
N ILE A 362 -0.65 -10.53 0.10
CA ILE A 362 -1.47 -10.41 -1.13
C ILE A 362 -1.67 -11.75 -1.84
N PRO A 363 -0.64 -12.58 -2.10
CA PRO A 363 -0.86 -13.89 -2.71
C PRO A 363 -1.81 -14.78 -1.89
N PHE A 364 -1.83 -14.64 -0.56
CA PHE A 364 -2.73 -15.39 0.31
C PHE A 364 -4.17 -14.88 0.21
N ALA A 365 -4.36 -13.57 0.22
CA ALA A 365 -5.67 -12.93 0.10
C ALA A 365 -6.31 -13.17 -1.28
N PHE A 366 -5.51 -13.13 -2.36
CA PHE A 366 -5.99 -13.38 -3.71
C PHE A 366 -6.12 -14.87 -4.07
N GLY A 367 -5.43 -15.77 -3.36
CA GLY A 367 -5.45 -17.21 -3.67
C GLY A 367 -4.46 -17.64 -4.76
N ASN A 368 -3.39 -16.86 -4.97
CA ASN A 368 -2.45 -17.00 -6.08
C ASN A 368 -1.18 -17.79 -5.73
N LEU A 369 -1.18 -18.52 -4.61
CA LEU A 369 -0.02 -19.32 -4.14
C LEU A 369 0.44 -20.43 -5.11
N HIS A 370 -0.34 -20.73 -6.15
CA HIS A 370 0.01 -21.70 -7.18
C HIS A 370 0.96 -21.13 -8.25
N ASP A 371 1.12 -19.81 -8.33
CA ASP A 371 1.95 -19.16 -9.34
C ASP A 371 3.41 -19.04 -8.86
N GLU A 372 4.35 -19.62 -9.61
CA GLU A 372 5.77 -19.57 -9.23
C GLU A 372 6.34 -18.15 -9.13
N SER A 373 5.74 -17.19 -9.83
CA SER A 373 6.16 -15.79 -9.80
C SER A 373 5.91 -15.12 -8.45
N VAL A 374 5.03 -15.66 -7.59
CA VAL A 374 4.81 -15.11 -6.24
C VAL A 374 5.70 -15.76 -5.18
N HIS A 375 6.49 -16.78 -5.54
CA HIS A 375 7.34 -17.51 -4.58
C HIS A 375 8.40 -16.63 -3.92
N PHE A 376 8.80 -15.51 -4.53
CA PHE A 376 9.71 -14.58 -3.88
C PHE A 376 9.06 -13.85 -2.69
N LEU A 377 7.73 -13.66 -2.70
CA LEU A 377 6.97 -13.06 -1.60
C LEU A 377 6.72 -14.05 -0.46
N THR A 378 6.78 -15.35 -0.74
CA THR A 378 6.56 -16.42 0.24
C THR A 378 7.85 -17.05 0.77
N ASP A 379 9.02 -16.59 0.29
CA ASP A 379 10.36 -17.17 0.46
C ASP A 379 10.45 -18.64 0.02
N GLY A 380 10.04 -18.91 -1.21
CA GLY A 380 10.04 -20.22 -1.85
C GLY A 380 8.66 -20.86 -1.97
N PRO A 381 8.59 -22.11 -2.50
CA PRO A 381 7.32 -22.76 -2.86
C PRO A 381 6.41 -22.97 -1.64
N PRO A 382 5.15 -22.51 -1.64
CA PRO A 382 4.21 -22.65 -0.53
C PRO A 382 3.95 -24.11 -0.11
N GLY A 383 3.78 -24.35 1.19
CA GLY A 383 3.43 -25.66 1.75
C GLY A 383 1.93 -25.84 2.05
N PRO A 384 1.50 -27.02 2.51
CA PRO A 384 0.09 -27.27 2.83
C PRO A 384 -0.53 -26.26 3.81
N ALA A 385 0.21 -25.87 4.85
CA ALA A 385 -0.25 -24.88 5.83
C ALA A 385 -0.38 -23.46 5.24
N ASP A 386 0.44 -23.12 4.23
CA ASP A 386 0.32 -21.85 3.50
C ASP A 386 -0.97 -21.84 2.65
N HIS A 387 -1.26 -22.96 1.97
CA HIS A 387 -2.49 -23.10 1.17
C HIS A 387 -3.76 -23.06 2.04
N GLU A 388 -3.73 -23.67 3.23
CA GLU A 388 -4.83 -23.58 4.19
C GLU A 388 -5.03 -22.14 4.68
N LEU A 389 -3.95 -21.44 5.03
CA LEU A 389 -4.00 -20.03 5.40
C LEU A 389 -4.59 -19.16 4.27
N SER A 390 -4.13 -19.37 3.03
CA SER A 390 -4.66 -18.66 1.86
C SER A 390 -6.14 -18.97 1.63
N HIS A 391 -6.59 -20.22 1.81
CA HIS A 391 -7.99 -20.56 1.69
C HIS A 391 -8.86 -19.78 2.69
N ARG A 392 -8.41 -19.66 3.94
CA ARG A 392 -9.10 -18.88 4.99
C ARG A 392 -9.08 -17.37 4.68
N MET A 393 -7.94 -16.83 4.28
CA MET A 393 -7.81 -15.40 3.94
C MET A 393 -8.68 -15.03 2.73
N ALA A 394 -8.57 -15.76 1.62
CA ALA A 394 -9.39 -15.53 0.43
C ALA A 394 -10.90 -15.72 0.70
N GLY A 395 -11.26 -16.65 1.61
CA GLY A 395 -12.64 -16.82 2.08
C GLY A 395 -13.16 -15.60 2.83
N ALA A 396 -12.40 -15.10 3.81
CA ALA A 396 -12.76 -13.90 4.56
C ALA A 396 -12.84 -12.65 3.68
N TRP A 397 -11.90 -12.50 2.75
CA TRP A 397 -11.86 -11.38 1.81
C TRP A 397 -13.09 -11.39 0.90
N ALA A 398 -13.45 -12.56 0.35
CA ALA A 398 -14.63 -12.70 -0.49
C ALA A 398 -15.93 -12.49 0.28
N ALA A 399 -16.02 -12.99 1.52
CA ALA A 399 -17.18 -12.80 2.39
C ALA A 399 -17.36 -11.32 2.77
N PHE A 400 -16.28 -10.59 3.05
CA PHE A 400 -16.32 -9.15 3.27
C PHE A 400 -16.75 -8.39 2.02
N ALA A 401 -16.13 -8.66 0.87
CA ALA A 401 -16.49 -8.00 -0.37
C ALA A 401 -17.96 -8.22 -0.75
N ALA A 402 -18.48 -9.43 -0.52
CA ALA A 402 -19.87 -9.75 -0.78
C ALA A 402 -20.83 -9.14 0.26
N HIS A 403 -20.56 -9.31 1.55
CA HIS A 403 -21.56 -9.16 2.61
C HIS A 403 -21.15 -8.22 3.75
N GLY A 404 -19.94 -7.68 3.76
CA GLY A 404 -19.41 -6.89 4.88
C GLY A 404 -18.99 -7.74 6.08
N GLU A 405 -18.98 -9.08 5.95
CA GLU A 405 -18.70 -10.01 7.05
C GLU A 405 -17.44 -10.82 6.79
N PRO A 406 -16.28 -10.48 7.39
CA PRO A 406 -15.04 -11.23 7.18
C PRO A 406 -14.92 -12.45 8.12
N GLY A 407 -15.90 -12.66 9.03
CA GLY A 407 -15.93 -13.81 9.94
C GLY A 407 -15.29 -13.57 11.32
N TRP A 408 -15.18 -12.32 11.75
CA TRP A 408 -14.87 -11.93 13.13
C TRP A 408 -15.56 -10.61 13.47
N ALA A 409 -15.58 -10.24 14.75
CA ALA A 409 -16.25 -9.03 15.23
C ALA A 409 -15.51 -7.75 14.78
N PRO A 410 -16.23 -6.65 14.48
CA PRO A 410 -15.60 -5.36 14.20
C PRO A 410 -14.87 -4.80 15.43
N LEU A 411 -14.01 -3.81 15.21
CA LEU A 411 -13.42 -3.01 16.29
C LEU A 411 -14.51 -2.32 17.10
N GLY A 412 -14.39 -2.35 18.43
CA GLY A 412 -15.32 -1.64 19.32
C GLY A 412 -15.13 -0.12 19.23
N GLY A 413 -16.23 0.63 19.05
CA GLY A 413 -16.22 2.09 18.91
C GLY A 413 -16.21 2.89 20.22
N GLY A 414 -16.01 2.25 21.39
CA GLY A 414 -16.09 2.90 22.70
C GLY A 414 -14.76 3.44 23.22
N ALA A 415 -14.78 4.65 23.80
CA ALA A 415 -13.71 5.19 24.63
C ALA A 415 -13.66 4.45 25.98
N GLY A 416 -13.08 3.26 25.95
CA GLY A 416 -13.02 2.33 27.08
C GLY A 416 -12.92 0.93 26.51
N GLY A 417 -11.69 0.41 26.45
CA GLY A 417 -11.37 -0.91 25.91
C GLY A 417 -12.00 -2.04 26.71
N ALA A 418 -13.31 -2.22 26.61
CA ALA A 418 -14.03 -3.36 27.14
C ALA A 418 -13.99 -4.49 26.10
N GLU A 419 -13.29 -5.55 26.48
CA GLU A 419 -13.42 -6.96 26.07
C GLU A 419 -14.33 -7.23 24.86
N GLY A 420 -13.73 -7.36 23.66
CA GLY A 420 -14.44 -7.84 22.48
C GLY A 420 -13.83 -7.47 21.13
N ALA A 421 -13.01 -6.42 21.06
CA ALA A 421 -12.32 -6.04 19.83
C ALA A 421 -11.30 -7.12 19.43
N THR A 422 -11.63 -7.91 18.41
CA THR A 422 -10.78 -9.02 17.97
C THR A 422 -9.96 -8.58 16.77
N VAL A 423 -8.69 -8.25 16.99
CA VAL A 423 -7.72 -8.15 15.88
C VAL A 423 -7.46 -9.55 15.36
N ARG A 424 -7.85 -9.84 14.10
CA ARG A 424 -7.60 -11.14 13.50
C ARG A 424 -6.13 -11.27 13.14
N VAL A 425 -5.43 -12.29 13.67
CA VAL A 425 -4.05 -12.56 13.26
C VAL A 425 -3.98 -13.76 12.33
N TRP A 426 -3.38 -13.56 11.15
CA TRP A 426 -3.19 -14.57 10.12
C TRP A 426 -1.85 -15.28 10.32
N ARG A 427 -1.92 -16.54 10.78
CA ARG A 427 -0.78 -17.45 11.02
C ARG A 427 -1.07 -18.83 10.43
N THR A 428 -0.02 -19.57 10.11
CA THR A 428 -0.13 -21.00 9.76
C THR A 428 -0.42 -21.84 11.00
N ALA A 429 -0.99 -23.04 10.81
CA ALA A 429 -1.28 -23.94 11.92
C ALA A 429 0.01 -24.40 12.61
N GLY A 430 0.04 -24.38 13.95
CA GLY A 430 1.19 -24.77 14.76
C GLY A 430 2.15 -23.63 15.15
N GLU A 431 1.88 -22.39 14.72
CA GLU A 431 2.64 -21.22 15.17
C GLU A 431 2.10 -20.67 16.50
N GLU A 432 2.96 -20.60 17.52
CA GLU A 432 2.63 -19.95 18.79
C GLU A 432 2.44 -18.43 18.61
N ALA A 433 1.50 -17.87 19.38
CA ALA A 433 1.33 -16.42 19.45
C ALA A 433 2.61 -15.77 20.00
N ARG A 434 3.01 -14.64 19.42
CA ARG A 434 4.08 -13.82 19.99
C ARG A 434 3.64 -13.32 21.36
N ALA A 435 4.53 -13.33 22.35
CA ALA A 435 4.41 -12.44 23.51
C ALA A 435 4.50 -10.95 23.07
N SER A 436 5.07 -10.68 21.88
CA SER A 436 5.30 -9.36 21.30
C SER A 436 4.34 -8.94 20.18
N ASP A 437 3.03 -9.23 20.32
CA ASP A 437 2.01 -8.29 19.79
C ASP A 437 2.17 -6.89 20.44
N GLY A 438 2.97 -6.79 21.50
CA GLY A 438 3.43 -5.60 22.20
C GLY A 438 4.55 -4.84 21.50
N PHE A 439 4.22 -4.05 20.49
CA PHE A 439 4.86 -2.74 20.27
C PHE A 439 3.84 -1.60 20.21
N ARG A 440 2.58 -1.91 19.90
CA ARG A 440 1.47 -0.94 19.85
C ARG A 440 1.32 -0.07 21.11
N ASP A 441 1.56 -0.61 22.30
CA ASP A 441 1.47 0.13 23.56
C ASP A 441 2.59 1.17 23.74
N LEU A 442 3.79 0.92 23.22
CA LEU A 442 4.88 1.91 23.14
C LEU A 442 4.46 3.12 22.30
N TRP A 443 3.72 2.91 21.22
CA TRP A 443 3.21 3.98 20.35
C TRP A 443 2.02 4.74 20.95
N GLY A 444 1.31 4.14 21.91
CA GLY A 444 0.23 4.81 22.64
C GLY A 444 0.73 6.08 23.34
N ALA A 445 1.92 6.02 23.95
CA ALA A 445 2.55 7.16 24.62
C ALA A 445 3.33 8.09 23.67
N ALA A 446 3.89 7.55 22.59
CA ALA A 446 4.74 8.32 21.65
C ALA A 446 3.96 9.18 20.64
N GLY A 447 2.67 8.88 20.41
CA GLY A 447 1.89 9.49 19.33
C GLY A 447 2.30 8.99 17.94
N LEU A 448 1.95 9.75 16.89
CA LEU A 448 2.40 9.49 15.51
C LEU A 448 2.94 10.80 14.90
N PRO A 449 4.26 11.05 14.96
CA PRO A 449 4.84 12.35 14.58
C PRO A 449 4.79 12.63 13.08
N LEU A 450 4.48 11.64 12.23
CA LEU A 450 4.31 11.82 10.79
C LEU A 450 3.12 12.70 10.38
N LEU A 451 2.24 13.05 11.31
CA LEU A 451 1.11 13.95 11.10
C LEU A 451 1.40 15.38 11.58
N ALA A 452 2.58 15.62 12.17
CA ALA A 452 2.98 16.97 12.57
C ALA A 452 3.41 17.78 11.32
N PRO A 453 2.96 19.04 11.20
CA PRO A 453 3.14 19.87 10.00
C PRO A 453 4.60 20.20 9.65
#